data_AF-A0A4Q5WY20-F1
#
_entry.id   AF-A0A4Q5WY20-F1
#
_cell.length_a   1.000
_cell.length_b   1.000
_cell.length_c   1.000
_cell.angle_alpha   90.00
_cell.angle_beta   90.00
_cell.angle_gamma   90.00
#
_symmetry.space_group_name_H-M   'P 1'
#
loop_
_entity.id
_entity.type
_entity.pdbx_description
1 polymer ?
#
loop_
_entity_poly.entity_id
_entity_poly.type
_entity_poly.pdbx_seq_one_letter_code
_entity_poly.pdbx_strand_id
1 'polypeptide(L)' 'PKKAAAKKSGPKTNKLGVKNSLVNNINAKKKSGSSKSAKKSTVSRESYNAMEDHWGRKK' A
#
# COMPACT_ATOMS: atom_id res chain seq x y z
N PRO A 1 -17.44 32.49 23.34
CA PRO A 1 -17.19 31.11 22.86
C PRO A 1 -15.87 31.01 22.06
N LYS A 2 -14.83 30.38 22.63
CA LYS A 2 -13.51 30.23 21.98
C LYS A 2 -13.59 29.11 20.92
N LYS A 3 -13.40 29.47 19.65
CA LYS A 3 -13.32 28.53 18.51
C LYS A 3 -12.12 27.59 18.73
N ALA A 4 -12.37 26.28 18.82
CA ALA A 4 -11.30 25.30 18.91
C ALA A 4 -10.45 25.31 17.62
N ALA A 5 -9.13 25.39 17.76
CA ALA A 5 -8.21 25.33 16.63
C ALA A 5 -8.32 23.97 15.93
N ALA A 6 -8.41 23.98 14.60
CA ALA A 6 -8.42 22.76 13.79
C ALA A 6 -7.13 21.96 14.05
N LYS A 7 -7.26 20.71 14.51
CA LYS A 7 -6.11 19.81 14.68
C LYS A 7 -5.44 19.61 13.33
N LYS A 8 -4.16 19.99 13.19
CA LYS A 8 -3.35 19.69 12.00
C LYS A 8 -3.46 18.19 11.73
N SER A 9 -3.91 17.83 10.53
CA SER A 9 -4.00 16.42 10.11
C SER A 9 -2.63 15.77 10.32
N GLY A 10 -2.58 14.69 11.10
CA GLY A 10 -1.35 13.93 11.31
C GLY A 10 -0.77 13.37 10.00
N PRO A 11 0.40 12.72 10.05
CA PRO A 11 1.02 12.14 8.87
C PRO A 11 0.05 11.24 8.12
N LYS A 12 -0.05 11.38 6.79
CA LYS A 12 -0.93 10.56 5.97
C LYS A 12 -0.47 9.10 6.04
N THR A 13 -1.22 8.29 6.77
CA THR A 13 -0.99 6.85 6.93
C THR A 13 -1.85 6.06 5.94
N ASN A 14 -1.44 4.84 5.64
CA ASN A 14 -2.22 3.89 4.85
C ASN A 14 -3.24 3.15 5.73
N LYS A 15 -4.02 2.22 5.12
CA LYS A 15 -5.01 1.39 5.83
C LYS A 15 -4.43 0.52 6.96
N LEU A 16 -3.10 0.36 7.01
CA LEU A 16 -2.40 -0.37 8.07
C LEU A 16 -1.91 0.56 9.20
N GLY A 17 -2.22 1.85 9.16
CA GLY A 17 -1.80 2.84 10.15
C GLY A 17 -0.33 3.27 10.02
N VAL A 18 0.33 2.90 8.92
CA VAL A 18 1.76 3.12 8.71
C VAL A 18 1.99 4.24 7.69
N LYS A 19 3.07 5.03 7.87
CA LYS A 19 3.50 6.01 6.86
C LYS A 19 3.64 5.31 5.50
N ASN A 20 3.23 5.99 4.42
CA ASN A 20 3.24 5.44 3.06
C ASN A 20 4.67 5.30 2.49
N SER A 21 5.48 4.44 3.10
CA SER A 21 6.86 4.14 2.74
C SER A 21 7.00 2.64 2.51
N LEU A 22 7.76 2.27 1.48
CA LEU A 22 8.00 0.89 1.10
C LEU A 22 8.58 0.07 2.26
N VAL A 23 9.63 0.59 2.92
CA VAL A 23 10.30 -0.09 4.04
C VAL A 23 9.33 -0.36 5.19
N ASN A 24 8.49 0.62 5.52
CA ASN A 24 7.55 0.47 6.61
C ASN A 24 6.43 -0.52 6.28
N ASN A 25 5.95 -0.55 5.03
CA ASN A 25 4.97 -1.54 4.58
C ASN A 25 5.53 -2.97 4.64
N ILE A 26 6.78 -3.16 4.20
CA ILE A 26 7.48 -4.46 4.29
C ILE A 26 7.59 -4.90 5.75
N ASN A 27 8.07 -4.03 6.64
CA ASN A 27 8.22 -4.35 8.06
C ASN A 27 6.88 -4.64 8.73
N ALA A 28 5.82 -3.88 8.41
CA ALA A 28 4.47 -4.13 8.91
C ALA A 28 3.94 -5.50 8.46
N LYS A 29 4.14 -5.86 7.18
CA LYS A 29 3.75 -7.16 6.62
C LYS A 29 4.54 -8.33 7.22
N LYS A 30 5.84 -8.13 7.49
CA LYS A 30 6.67 -9.11 8.20
C LYS A 30 6.17 -9.33 9.63
N LYS A 31 5.91 -8.25 10.37
CA LYS A 31 5.39 -8.31 11.75
C LYS A 31 4.01 -8.96 11.83
N SER A 32 3.16 -8.76 10.82
CA SER A 32 1.82 -9.36 10.81
C SER A 32 1.81 -10.86 10.57
N GLY A 33 2.94 -11.48 10.17
CA GLY A 33 3.06 -12.93 9.94
C GLY A 33 2.20 -13.50 8.81
N SER A 34 1.42 -12.65 8.13
CA SER A 34 0.49 -13.08 7.08
C SER A 34 1.24 -13.34 5.77
N SER A 35 1.60 -14.59 5.51
CA SER A 35 2.00 -15.01 4.16
C SER A 35 0.77 -15.15 3.26
N LYS A 36 0.94 -14.88 1.96
CA LYS A 36 -0.09 -15.28 0.99
C LYS A 36 0.09 -16.77 0.71
N SER A 37 -1.01 -17.52 0.66
CA SER A 37 -0.96 -18.91 0.22
C SER A 37 -0.48 -18.97 -1.24
N ALA A 38 0.23 -20.05 -1.62
CA ALA A 38 0.76 -20.21 -2.97
C ALA A 38 -0.31 -20.07 -4.07
N LYS A 39 -1.54 -20.54 -3.79
CA LYS A 39 -2.71 -20.39 -4.67
C LYS A 39 -3.11 -18.93 -4.93
N LYS A 40 -2.70 -18.00 -4.06
CA LYS A 40 -2.94 -16.55 -4.16
C LYS A 40 -1.69 -15.78 -4.57
N SER A 41 -0.62 -16.49 -4.94
CA SER A 41 0.66 -15.93 -5.38
C SER A 41 0.79 -15.91 -6.91
N THR A 42 -0.19 -16.42 -7.65
CA THR A 42 -0.23 -16.32 -9.11
C THR A 42 -0.82 -14.98 -9.54
N VAL A 43 -0.33 -14.46 -10.67
CA VAL A 43 -0.86 -13.27 -11.34
C VAL A 43 -1.97 -13.74 -12.28
N SER A 44 -3.12 -13.06 -12.27
CA SER A 44 -4.20 -13.37 -13.22
C SER A 44 -3.79 -12.95 -14.64
N ARG A 45 -4.40 -13.53 -15.67
CA ARG A 45 -4.06 -13.19 -17.06
C ARG A 45 -4.33 -11.72 -17.36
N GLU A 46 -5.42 -11.18 -16.84
CA GLU A 46 -5.79 -9.77 -16.95
C GLU A 46 -4.75 -8.87 -16.27
N SER A 47 -4.28 -9.28 -15.08
CA SER A 47 -3.25 -8.54 -14.35
C SER A 47 -1.91 -8.56 -15.08
N TYR A 48 -1.59 -9.67 -15.73
CA TYR A 48 -0.38 -9.84 -16.52
C TYR A 48 -0.42 -8.97 -17.79
N ASN A 49 -1.53 -9.00 -18.54
CA ASN A 49 -1.71 -8.15 -19.73
C ASN A 49 -1.61 -6.66 -19.37
N ALA A 50 -2.24 -6.22 -18.28
CA ALA A 50 -2.14 -4.84 -17.83
C ALA A 50 -0.70 -4.45 -17.44
N MET A 51 0.06 -5.38 -16.86
CA MET A 51 1.49 -5.16 -16.60
C MET A 51 2.29 -4.99 -17.90
N GLU A 52 2.04 -5.83 -18.91
CA GLU A 52 2.70 -5.75 -20.22
C GLU A 52 2.36 -4.46 -20.97
N ASP A 53 1.08 -4.10 -21.04
CA ASP A 53 0.58 -2.91 -21.75
C ASP A 53 1.17 -1.60 -21.21
N HIS A 54 1.46 -1.58 -19.90
CA HIS A 54 2.05 -0.44 -19.21
C HIS A 54 3.55 -0.59 -18.96
N TRP A 55 4.16 -1.69 -19.40
CA TRP A 55 5.59 -1.94 -19.21
C TRP A 55 6.41 -0.99 -20.08
N GLY A 56 7.27 -0.17 -19.46
CA GLY A 56 8.19 0.71 -20.19
C GLY A 56 7.53 1.93 -20.85
N ARG A 57 6.23 2.15 -20.67
CA ARG A 57 5.58 3.39 -21.08
C ARG A 57 6.04 4.53 -20.16
N LYS A 58 6.82 5.47 -20.70
CA LYS A 58 7.03 6.77 -20.03
C LYS A 58 5.70 7.52 -20.00
N LYS A 59 5.39 8.07 -18.82
CA LYS A 59 4.24 8.96 -18.61
C LYS A 59 4.25 10.12 -19.60
#